data_AF-A4BA11-F1
#
_entry.id   AF-A4BA11-F1
#
_cell.length_a   1.000
_cell.length_b   1.000
_cell.length_c   1.000
_cell.angle_alpha   90.00
_cell.angle_beta   90.00
_cell.angle_gamma   90.00
#
_symmetry.space_group_name_H-M   'P 1'
#
loop_
_entity.id
_entity.type
_entity.pdbx_description
1 polymer ?
#
loop_
_entity_poly.entity_id
_entity_poly.type
_entity_poly.pdbx_seq_one_letter_code
_entity_poly.pdbx_strand_id
1 'polypeptide(L)'
;MNLFKKHKVKAQSTDENLVMFAIGGDRDAFCQIVERYQNLLCSLAYSSVGQVQLSEDLAQETFIEAWKGLANLEDPSKLKAWLCGILRFRVSAYFRKSTKQPTDLAVEYSEEHAIADTSAELEQTHINAQQQTLMWQVLSGLDETYREPLVLYYRQQQSIEKVANELDLTTDTVKQRLSRGRKLLKEAMFDFVEDGLTRSTPSLVFTVSVMSAISTLAPPAKAATMATGAVKGSSMIKLSTLASVLAVFSGLASSFFGLRAALDQSRTQRERRLAVKIVFGFLALAGVYVSGVFILRYLALNSIEASFVLSLFAHALALGYLVANIWLVDFMFKATRTLRAHERLFSPDAFHDEHDSPMSQKREFLSKLKLFGVPLVHVQFGRSEPAEKPALAWIAGGSRAYGMLFAWGGIAVAPVSVGIVSVGVFTAGAVGLGLLATGAVAIGGIAFGASSFGYKAYASMTALGWESAFSNGFSMAKTAAIGPIAHAQQVNTSVAAEISNLQVLVNNVTGLLLIIAVFVIVPSALYARNVRKRMRVK
;
A
#
# COMPACT_ATOMS: atom_id res chain seq x y z
N MET A 1 66.56 -31.79 -25.89
CA MET A 1 66.78 -30.46 -25.26
C MET A 1 65.50 -30.11 -24.51
N ASN A 2 65.61 -29.94 -23.20
CA ASN A 2 64.53 -29.72 -22.22
C ASN A 2 63.91 -28.30 -22.32
N LEU A 3 62.80 -28.12 -21.59
CA LEU A 3 62.04 -26.89 -21.20
C LEU A 3 60.67 -26.93 -21.88
N PHE A 4 59.64 -27.62 -21.39
CA PHE A 4 58.90 -27.32 -20.16
C PHE A 4 58.37 -28.60 -19.53
N LYS A 5 59.00 -29.02 -18.44
CA LYS A 5 58.49 -30.07 -17.56
C LYS A 5 57.31 -29.46 -16.81
N LYS A 6 56.07 -29.89 -17.07
CA LYS A 6 54.90 -29.61 -16.22
C LYS A 6 55.25 -30.05 -14.80
N HIS A 7 55.71 -29.13 -13.96
CA HIS A 7 55.81 -29.39 -12.54
C HIS A 7 54.37 -29.44 -12.05
N LYS A 8 53.85 -30.65 -11.92
CA LYS A 8 52.64 -30.94 -11.16
C LYS A 8 52.99 -30.68 -9.69
N VAL A 9 53.13 -29.42 -9.31
CA VAL A 9 53.30 -29.02 -7.90
C VAL A 9 52.00 -29.43 -7.21
N LYS A 10 52.13 -30.35 -6.25
CA LYS A 10 51.03 -30.98 -5.51
C LYS A 10 50.11 -29.91 -4.90
N ALA A 11 48.83 -30.24 -4.78
CA ALA A 11 47.76 -29.46 -4.13
C ALA A 11 47.97 -29.12 -2.63
N GLN A 12 49.22 -29.18 -2.13
CA GLN A 12 49.65 -28.86 -0.76
C GLN A 12 51.00 -28.14 -0.76
N SER A 13 51.27 -27.28 -1.75
CA SER A 13 52.40 -26.35 -1.72
C SER A 13 52.16 -25.27 -0.67
N THR A 14 53.08 -25.14 0.29
CA THR A 14 53.04 -24.04 1.26
C THR A 14 53.25 -22.70 0.56
N ASP A 15 52.79 -21.60 1.16
CA ASP A 15 52.91 -20.26 0.58
C ASP A 15 54.38 -19.92 0.28
N GLU A 16 55.29 -20.32 1.16
CA GLU A 16 56.73 -20.06 1.00
C GLU A 16 57.27 -20.70 -0.27
N ASN A 17 56.88 -21.95 -0.54
CA ASN A 17 57.30 -22.66 -1.74
C ASN A 17 56.76 -21.99 -3.01
N LEU A 18 55.48 -21.60 -3.00
CA LEU A 18 54.87 -20.90 -4.14
C LEU A 18 55.53 -19.55 -4.42
N VAL A 19 55.85 -18.79 -3.37
CA VAL A 19 56.58 -17.52 -3.49
C VAL A 19 57.96 -17.75 -4.09
N MET A 20 58.72 -18.71 -3.58
CA MET A 20 60.08 -18.98 -4.08
C MET A 20 60.09 -19.41 -5.55
N PHE A 21 59.14 -20.26 -5.97
CA PHE A 21 59.01 -20.65 -7.38
C PHE A 21 58.57 -19.48 -8.28
N ALA A 22 57.63 -18.65 -7.81
CA ALA A 22 57.16 -17.48 -8.54
C ALA A 22 58.27 -16.41 -8.70
N ILE A 23 59.10 -16.17 -7.68
CA ILE A 23 60.30 -15.31 -7.80
C ILE A 23 61.28 -15.88 -8.83
N GLY A 24 61.39 -17.20 -8.93
CA GLY A 24 62.16 -17.90 -9.97
C GLY A 24 61.56 -17.83 -11.38
N GLY A 25 60.44 -17.12 -11.57
CA GLY A 25 59.77 -16.93 -12.85
C GLY A 25 58.70 -17.98 -13.19
N ASP A 26 58.35 -18.87 -12.26
CA ASP A 26 57.29 -19.86 -12.46
C ASP A 26 55.91 -19.19 -12.39
N ARG A 27 55.28 -19.04 -13.56
CA ARG A 27 53.94 -18.47 -13.68
C ARG A 27 52.86 -19.39 -13.13
N ASP A 28 53.06 -20.70 -13.17
CA ASP A 28 52.08 -21.67 -12.66
C ASP A 28 52.04 -21.62 -11.13
N ALA A 29 53.18 -21.37 -10.48
CA ALA A 29 53.25 -21.15 -9.03
C ALA A 29 52.47 -19.89 -8.60
N PHE A 30 52.58 -18.80 -9.37
CA PHE A 30 51.81 -17.59 -9.08
C PHE A 30 50.32 -17.74 -9.40
N CYS A 31 49.96 -18.54 -10.42
CA CYS A 31 48.56 -18.89 -10.68
C CYS A 31 47.92 -19.56 -9.44
N GLN A 32 48.63 -20.47 -8.77
CA GLN A 32 48.15 -21.08 -7.53
C GLN A 32 47.99 -20.08 -6.37
N ILE A 33 48.85 -19.05 -6.30
CA ILE A 33 48.69 -17.94 -5.34
C ILE A 33 47.39 -17.17 -5.63
N VAL A 34 47.13 -16.86 -6.91
CA VAL A 34 45.89 -16.18 -7.33
C VAL A 34 44.67 -17.03 -6.98
N GLU A 35 44.65 -18.31 -7.37
CA GLU A 35 43.54 -19.23 -7.07
C GLU A 35 43.27 -19.35 -5.57
N ARG A 36 44.32 -19.35 -4.75
CA ARG A 36 44.23 -19.43 -3.29
C ARG A 36 43.63 -18.17 -2.67
N TYR A 37 44.04 -16.99 -3.13
CA TYR A 37 43.71 -15.72 -2.46
C TYR A 37 42.66 -14.85 -3.17
N GLN A 38 42.22 -15.20 -4.38
CA GLN A 38 41.24 -14.41 -5.14
C GLN A 38 39.93 -14.18 -4.37
N ASN A 39 39.41 -15.22 -3.70
CA ASN A 39 38.16 -15.09 -2.94
C ASN A 39 38.31 -14.16 -1.74
N LEU A 40 39.44 -14.23 -1.03
CA LEU A 40 39.77 -13.35 0.08
C LEU A 40 39.84 -11.91 -0.41
N LEU A 41 40.71 -11.63 -1.39
CA LEU A 41 40.97 -10.27 -1.85
C LEU A 41 39.74 -9.64 -2.51
N CYS A 42 39.00 -10.37 -3.35
CA CYS A 42 37.75 -9.87 -3.92
C CYS A 42 36.68 -9.60 -2.85
N SER A 43 36.63 -10.41 -1.77
CA SER A 43 35.68 -10.21 -0.68
C SER A 43 36.05 -9.02 0.19
N LEU A 44 37.34 -8.85 0.53
CA LEU A 44 37.83 -7.69 1.26
C LEU A 44 37.62 -6.41 0.45
N ALA A 45 38.00 -6.41 -0.83
CA ALA A 45 37.77 -5.29 -1.74
C ALA A 45 36.28 -4.93 -1.80
N TYR A 46 35.41 -5.92 -1.99
CA TYR A 46 33.96 -5.71 -2.01
C TYR A 46 33.43 -5.17 -0.68
N SER A 47 33.97 -5.62 0.45
CA SER A 47 33.63 -5.10 1.78
C SER A 47 34.08 -3.66 2.02
N SER A 48 34.92 -3.10 1.14
CA SER A 48 35.31 -1.70 1.16
C SER A 48 34.56 -0.86 0.12
N VAL A 49 34.35 -1.36 -1.11
CA VAL A 49 33.83 -0.56 -2.24
C VAL A 49 32.38 -0.85 -2.64
N GLY A 50 31.82 -2.01 -2.28
CA GLY A 50 30.41 -2.34 -2.52
C GLY A 50 30.00 -2.71 -3.95
N GLN A 51 30.90 -2.58 -4.92
CA GLN A 51 30.67 -2.90 -6.33
C GLN A 51 31.49 -4.12 -6.73
N VAL A 52 30.84 -5.09 -7.39
CA VAL A 52 31.48 -6.37 -7.76
C VAL A 52 32.61 -6.13 -8.75
N GLN A 53 32.33 -5.41 -9.84
CA GLN A 53 33.29 -5.13 -10.92
C GLN A 53 34.52 -4.40 -10.37
N LEU A 54 34.29 -3.32 -9.60
CA LEU A 54 35.38 -2.57 -8.98
C LEU A 54 36.18 -3.41 -7.96
N SER A 55 35.53 -4.33 -7.25
CA SER A 55 36.22 -5.23 -6.33
C SER A 55 37.14 -6.22 -7.04
N GLU A 56 36.72 -6.69 -8.22
CA GLU A 56 37.50 -7.57 -9.09
C GLU A 56 38.67 -6.81 -9.72
N ASP A 57 38.44 -5.58 -10.20
CA ASP A 57 39.49 -4.71 -10.74
C ASP A 57 40.57 -4.40 -9.70
N LEU A 58 40.19 -4.04 -8.48
CA LEU A 58 41.14 -3.75 -7.39
C LEU A 58 41.90 -5.00 -6.96
N ALA A 59 41.25 -6.17 -6.94
CA ALA A 59 41.93 -7.43 -6.67
C ALA A 59 42.91 -7.81 -7.80
N GLN A 60 42.51 -7.60 -9.06
CA GLN A 60 43.37 -7.82 -10.22
C GLN A 60 44.59 -6.89 -10.18
N GLU A 61 44.42 -5.59 -9.95
CA GLU A 61 45.53 -4.65 -9.78
C GLU A 61 46.45 -5.08 -8.63
N THR A 62 45.87 -5.57 -7.53
CA THR A 62 46.63 -6.08 -6.38
C THR A 62 47.51 -7.26 -6.78
N PHE A 63 46.99 -8.24 -7.54
CA PHE A 63 47.80 -9.36 -8.02
C PHE A 63 48.86 -8.93 -9.04
N ILE A 64 48.56 -7.98 -9.91
CA ILE A 64 49.56 -7.44 -10.86
C ILE A 64 50.69 -6.74 -10.12
N GLU A 65 50.37 -5.95 -9.09
CA GLU A 65 51.36 -5.29 -8.25
C GLU A 65 52.17 -6.32 -7.44
N ALA A 66 51.49 -7.32 -6.89
CA ALA A 66 52.12 -8.42 -6.18
C ALA A 66 53.11 -9.17 -7.08
N TRP A 67 52.76 -9.46 -8.33
CA TRP A 67 53.68 -10.10 -9.29
C TRP A 67 54.94 -9.25 -9.54
N LYS A 68 54.77 -7.93 -9.71
CA LYS A 68 55.90 -7.00 -9.93
C LYS A 68 56.80 -6.85 -8.69
N GLY A 69 56.19 -6.86 -7.51
CA GLY A 69 56.84 -6.62 -6.23
C GLY A 69 57.19 -7.88 -5.44
N LEU A 70 56.96 -9.08 -5.97
CA LEU A 70 57.04 -10.33 -5.19
C LEU A 70 58.43 -10.57 -4.61
N ALA A 71 59.48 -10.15 -5.32
CA ALA A 71 60.87 -10.24 -4.87
C ALA A 71 61.17 -9.36 -3.64
N ASN A 72 60.31 -8.38 -3.33
CA ASN A 72 60.45 -7.50 -2.17
C ASN A 72 59.77 -8.07 -0.90
N LEU A 73 59.15 -9.24 -0.99
CA LEU A 73 58.57 -9.92 0.17
C LEU A 73 59.69 -10.57 0.98
N GLU A 74 60.10 -9.92 2.08
CA GLU A 74 61.19 -10.39 2.95
C GLU A 74 60.89 -11.73 3.64
N ASP A 75 59.61 -11.96 3.97
CA ASP A 75 59.14 -13.15 4.69
C ASP A 75 58.03 -13.83 3.89
N PRO A 76 58.35 -14.90 3.14
CA PRO A 76 57.38 -15.63 2.33
C PRO A 76 56.18 -16.19 3.12
N SER A 77 56.33 -16.43 4.43
CA SER A 77 55.24 -16.91 5.28
C SER A 77 54.15 -15.87 5.51
N LYS A 78 54.45 -14.59 5.24
CA LYS A 78 53.52 -13.45 5.39
C LYS A 78 52.83 -13.06 4.09
N LEU A 79 52.86 -13.90 3.06
CA LEU A 79 52.25 -13.64 1.76
C LEU A 79 50.82 -13.10 1.88
N LYS A 80 49.96 -13.77 2.66
CA LYS A 80 48.57 -13.35 2.89
C LYS A 80 48.47 -11.92 3.43
N ALA A 81 49.21 -11.62 4.51
CA ALA A 81 49.21 -10.30 5.14
C ALA A 81 49.75 -9.21 4.20
N TRP A 82 50.79 -9.54 3.43
CA TRP A 82 51.38 -8.65 2.43
C TRP A 82 50.41 -8.33 1.30
N LEU A 83 49.73 -9.34 0.73
CA LEU A 83 48.67 -9.15 -0.27
C LEU A 83 47.52 -8.28 0.24
N CYS A 84 47.06 -8.52 1.47
CA CYS A 84 46.04 -7.69 2.10
C CYS A 84 46.52 -6.24 2.30
N GLY A 85 47.80 -6.03 2.60
CA GLY A 85 48.42 -4.71 2.70
C GLY A 85 48.40 -3.93 1.38
N ILE A 86 48.78 -4.59 0.28
CA ILE A 86 48.72 -4.01 -1.07
C ILE A 86 47.27 -3.63 -1.42
N LEU A 87 46.32 -4.54 -1.15
CA LEU A 87 44.90 -4.28 -1.41
C LEU A 87 44.40 -3.06 -0.64
N ARG A 88 44.68 -2.98 0.67
CA ARG A 88 44.28 -1.83 1.51
C ARG A 88 44.86 -0.52 1.00
N PHE A 89 46.12 -0.53 0.56
CA PHE A 89 46.74 0.64 -0.07
C PHE A 89 45.99 1.07 -1.34
N ARG A 90 45.63 0.10 -2.22
CA ARG A 90 44.89 0.35 -3.46
C ARG A 90 43.49 0.89 -3.20
N VAL A 91 42.75 0.29 -2.28
CA VAL A 91 41.43 0.77 -1.82
C VAL A 91 41.54 2.21 -1.28
N SER A 92 42.55 2.50 -0.45
CA SER A 92 42.79 3.85 0.06
C SER A 92 43.18 4.85 -1.04
N ALA A 93 43.97 4.42 -2.04
CA ALA A 93 44.32 5.26 -3.18
C ALA A 93 43.09 5.56 -4.06
N TYR A 94 42.22 4.58 -4.27
CA TYR A 94 40.95 4.75 -4.99
C TYR A 94 40.08 5.82 -4.33
N PHE A 95 39.82 5.74 -3.02
CA PHE A 95 39.03 6.74 -2.31
C PHE A 95 39.67 8.14 -2.33
N ARG A 96 41.00 8.24 -2.20
CA ARG A 96 41.70 9.54 -2.30
C ARG A 96 41.60 10.18 -3.68
N LYS A 97 41.50 9.38 -4.75
CA LYS A 97 41.31 9.86 -6.13
C LYS A 97 39.86 10.29 -6.37
N SER A 98 38.90 9.50 -5.92
CA SER A 98 37.47 9.79 -6.05
C SER A 98 37.04 11.05 -5.28
N THR A 99 37.61 11.33 -4.10
CA THR A 99 37.29 12.56 -3.34
C THR A 99 37.86 13.84 -3.97
N LYS A 100 38.87 13.75 -4.84
CA LYS A 100 39.51 14.91 -5.50
C LYS A 100 38.87 15.28 -6.84
N GLN A 101 38.01 14.44 -7.38
CA GLN A 101 37.18 14.75 -8.54
C GLN A 101 35.74 14.95 -8.04
N PRO A 102 35.21 16.19 -7.97
CA PRO A 102 33.77 16.35 -7.75
C PRO A 102 33.10 15.77 -8.99
N THR A 103 32.54 14.58 -8.86
CA THR A 103 31.76 13.99 -9.95
C THR A 103 30.40 14.66 -9.91
N ASP A 104 30.10 15.41 -10.98
CA ASP A 104 28.74 15.65 -11.46
C ASP A 104 27.98 14.33 -11.47
N LEU A 105 27.26 14.07 -10.38
CA LEU A 105 26.19 13.08 -10.32
C LEU A 105 24.89 13.81 -9.97
N ALA A 106 24.67 14.94 -10.65
CA ALA A 106 23.31 15.31 -11.02
C ALA A 106 22.91 14.34 -12.13
N VAL A 107 21.96 13.46 -11.84
CA VAL A 107 21.34 12.59 -12.83
C VAL A 107 20.59 13.48 -13.83
N GLU A 108 21.27 13.85 -14.90
CA GLU A 108 20.68 14.51 -16.06
C GLU A 108 20.03 13.41 -16.91
N TYR A 109 18.70 13.32 -16.85
CA TYR A 109 17.90 12.52 -17.76
C TYR A 109 18.02 13.13 -19.16
N SER A 110 18.90 12.61 -20.00
CA SER A 110 18.85 12.85 -21.44
C SER A 110 17.95 11.79 -22.08
N GLU A 111 16.80 12.26 -22.55
CA GLU A 111 15.96 11.54 -23.51
C GLU A 111 16.69 11.45 -24.86
N GLU A 112 16.27 10.44 -25.64
CA GLU A 112 16.47 10.28 -27.09
C GLU A 112 17.70 9.46 -27.57
N HIS A 113 17.51 8.15 -27.82
CA HIS A 113 17.41 7.57 -29.20
C HIS A 113 17.27 6.02 -29.20
N ALA A 114 16.04 5.58 -29.48
CA ALA A 114 15.52 4.46 -30.30
C ALA A 114 16.14 3.02 -30.41
N ILE A 115 15.31 2.03 -29.99
CA ILE A 115 14.78 0.80 -30.69
C ILE A 115 15.82 -0.26 -31.18
N ALA A 116 15.78 -1.58 -30.92
CA ALA A 116 14.76 -2.59 -30.56
C ALA A 116 15.40 -3.80 -29.81
N ASP A 117 14.55 -4.61 -29.16
CA ASP A 117 14.78 -6.01 -28.73
C ASP A 117 15.85 -6.31 -27.67
N THR A 118 15.76 -5.72 -26.47
CA THR A 118 16.35 -6.32 -25.24
C THR A 118 15.71 -5.81 -23.93
N SER A 119 14.39 -5.61 -23.90
CA SER A 119 13.73 -4.98 -22.72
C SER A 119 13.85 -5.81 -21.43
N ALA A 120 13.80 -7.14 -21.52
CA ALA A 120 13.84 -8.02 -20.34
C ALA A 120 15.24 -8.10 -19.68
N GLU A 121 16.32 -8.12 -20.46
CA GLU A 121 17.69 -8.15 -19.91
C GLU A 121 18.14 -6.79 -19.37
N LEU A 122 17.75 -5.69 -20.03
CA LEU A 122 18.01 -4.35 -19.51
C LEU A 122 17.25 -4.11 -18.19
N GLU A 123 15.98 -4.46 -18.13
CA GLU A 123 15.16 -4.33 -16.91
C GLU A 123 15.72 -5.18 -15.75
N GLN A 124 16.14 -6.43 -16.02
CA GLN A 124 16.76 -7.28 -15.00
C GLN A 124 18.11 -6.74 -14.53
N THR A 125 18.92 -6.18 -15.45
CA THR A 125 20.22 -5.56 -15.13
C THR A 125 20.02 -4.31 -14.27
N HIS A 126 19.03 -3.47 -14.58
CA HIS A 126 18.69 -2.30 -13.78
C HIS A 126 18.15 -2.68 -12.39
N ILE A 127 17.28 -3.68 -12.28
CA ILE A 127 16.77 -4.18 -10.99
C ILE A 127 17.91 -4.73 -10.12
N ASN A 128 18.82 -5.52 -10.71
CA ASN A 128 19.96 -6.08 -9.98
C ASN A 128 20.90 -4.98 -9.48
N ALA A 129 21.18 -3.95 -10.29
CA ALA A 129 22.00 -2.80 -9.91
C ALA A 129 21.37 -1.98 -8.77
N GLN A 130 20.05 -1.78 -8.81
CA GLN A 130 19.31 -1.12 -7.73
C GLN A 130 19.34 -1.95 -6.43
N GLN A 131 19.13 -3.26 -6.51
CA GLN A 131 19.22 -4.15 -5.35
C GLN A 131 20.62 -4.14 -4.72
N GLN A 132 21.68 -4.17 -5.55
CA GLN A 132 23.06 -4.09 -5.07
C GLN A 132 23.35 -2.75 -4.38
N THR A 133 22.85 -1.64 -4.94
CA THR A 133 23.01 -0.30 -4.36
C THR A 133 22.33 -0.20 -3.00
N LEU A 134 21.08 -0.67 -2.89
CA LEU A 134 20.32 -0.70 -1.63
C LEU A 134 21.01 -1.60 -0.59
N MET A 135 21.46 -2.78 -1.00
CA MET A 135 22.22 -3.69 -0.13
C MET A 135 23.50 -3.02 0.40
N TRP A 136 24.21 -2.30 -0.46
CA TRP A 136 25.44 -1.61 -0.07
C TRP A 136 25.21 -0.40 0.84
N GLN A 137 24.14 0.37 0.61
CA GLN A 137 23.76 1.47 1.50
C GLN A 137 23.59 1.00 2.95
N VAL A 138 23.00 -0.18 3.17
CA VAL A 138 22.87 -0.75 4.50
C VAL A 138 24.20 -1.31 5.03
N LEU A 139 24.97 -2.03 4.19
CA LEU A 139 26.24 -2.65 4.60
C LEU A 139 27.35 -1.64 4.92
N SER A 140 27.41 -0.53 4.19
CA SER A 140 28.42 0.53 4.37
C SER A 140 28.31 1.24 5.73
N GLY A 141 27.14 1.19 6.38
CA GLY A 141 26.95 1.72 7.73
C GLY A 141 27.55 0.85 8.85
N LEU A 142 27.90 -0.41 8.57
CA LEU A 142 28.50 -1.31 9.56
C LEU A 142 30.01 -1.07 9.65
N ASP A 143 30.57 -1.10 10.86
CA ASP A 143 32.03 -1.13 11.06
C ASP A 143 32.66 -2.35 10.35
N GLU A 144 33.84 -2.17 9.77
CA GLU A 144 34.61 -3.20 9.05
C GLU A 144 34.78 -4.48 9.89
N THR A 145 34.94 -4.33 11.21
CA THR A 145 35.04 -5.43 12.19
C THR A 145 33.88 -6.43 12.08
N TYR A 146 32.69 -5.98 11.67
CA TYR A 146 31.51 -6.81 11.48
C TYR A 146 31.20 -7.05 10.01
N ARG A 147 31.48 -6.07 9.14
CA ARG A 147 31.18 -6.13 7.71
C ARG A 147 32.04 -7.16 6.98
N GLU A 148 33.34 -7.20 7.25
CA GLU A 148 34.28 -8.13 6.61
C GLU A 148 33.91 -9.60 6.87
N PRO A 149 33.72 -10.07 8.14
CA PRO A 149 33.26 -11.43 8.41
C PRO A 149 31.93 -11.77 7.75
N LEU A 150 30.97 -10.83 7.70
CA LEU A 150 29.66 -11.05 7.09
C LEU A 150 29.78 -11.28 5.58
N VAL A 151 30.50 -10.40 4.88
CA VAL A 151 30.72 -10.50 3.43
C VAL A 151 31.43 -11.81 3.10
N LEU A 152 32.51 -12.12 3.81
CA LEU A 152 33.26 -13.36 3.62
C LEU A 152 32.37 -14.58 3.89
N TYR A 153 31.59 -14.59 4.97
CA TYR A 153 30.71 -15.70 5.30
C TYR A 153 29.70 -16.01 4.19
N TYR A 154 29.03 -15.00 3.64
CA TYR A 154 28.04 -15.23 2.58
C TYR A 154 28.66 -15.52 1.21
N ARG A 155 29.86 -14.98 0.92
CA ARG A 155 30.59 -15.31 -0.32
C ARG A 155 31.29 -16.66 -0.27
N GLN A 156 31.64 -17.16 0.92
CA GLN A 156 32.31 -18.45 1.12
C GLN A 156 31.38 -19.60 1.50
N GLN A 157 30.16 -19.62 0.94
CA GLN A 157 29.19 -20.71 1.17
C GLN A 157 28.92 -20.97 2.66
N GLN A 158 28.92 -19.92 3.49
CA GLN A 158 28.52 -19.98 4.89
C GLN A 158 29.43 -20.80 5.82
N SER A 159 30.74 -20.93 5.51
CA SER A 159 31.70 -21.62 6.38
C SER A 159 32.33 -20.70 7.42
N ILE A 160 32.07 -20.97 8.72
CA ILE A 160 32.70 -20.25 9.84
C ILE A 160 34.20 -20.52 9.90
N GLU A 161 34.60 -21.77 9.66
CA GLU A 161 36.00 -22.20 9.72
C GLU A 161 36.86 -21.51 8.67
N LYS A 162 36.35 -21.39 7.43
CA LYS A 162 37.07 -20.66 6.39
C LYS A 162 37.21 -19.19 6.72
N VAL A 163 36.14 -18.53 7.20
CA VAL A 163 36.21 -17.12 7.60
C VAL A 163 37.20 -16.90 8.75
N ALA A 164 37.26 -17.84 9.71
CA ALA A 164 38.21 -17.80 10.81
C ALA A 164 39.67 -17.88 10.32
N ASN A 165 39.96 -18.83 9.42
CA ASN A 165 41.28 -18.98 8.81
C ASN A 165 41.66 -17.76 7.95
N GLU A 166 40.70 -17.19 7.23
CA GLU A 166 40.93 -16.09 6.30
C GLU A 166 41.12 -14.74 7.01
N LEU A 167 40.55 -14.57 8.19
CA LEU A 167 40.71 -13.35 9.00
C LEU A 167 41.72 -13.51 10.16
N ASP A 168 42.36 -14.68 10.29
CA ASP A 168 43.23 -15.03 11.42
C ASP A 168 42.54 -14.82 12.78
N LEU A 169 41.29 -15.27 12.88
CA LEU A 169 40.43 -15.17 14.07
C LEU A 169 40.07 -16.55 14.61
N THR A 170 39.70 -16.64 15.89
CA THR A 170 39.09 -17.87 16.41
C THR A 170 37.66 -18.04 15.87
N THR A 171 37.20 -19.28 15.71
CA THR A 171 35.83 -19.58 15.27
C THR A 171 34.78 -18.96 16.18
N ASP A 172 35.05 -18.85 17.47
CA ASP A 172 34.16 -18.18 18.43
C ASP A 172 34.11 -16.65 18.23
N THR A 173 35.24 -16.02 17.90
CA THR A 173 35.28 -14.60 17.55
C THR A 173 34.47 -14.34 16.27
N VAL A 174 34.57 -15.22 15.27
CA VAL A 174 33.77 -15.13 14.03
C VAL A 174 32.28 -15.28 14.34
N LYS A 175 31.88 -16.27 15.17
CA LYS A 175 30.47 -16.42 15.59
C LYS A 175 29.93 -15.18 16.28
N GLN A 176 30.71 -14.59 17.20
CA GLN A 176 30.33 -13.36 17.90
C GLN A 176 30.19 -12.18 16.93
N ARG A 177 31.17 -11.97 16.04
CA ARG A 177 31.16 -10.89 15.04
C ARG A 177 30.01 -11.05 14.03
N LEU A 178 29.73 -12.26 13.57
CA LEU A 178 28.59 -12.55 12.68
C LEU A 178 27.26 -12.31 13.39
N SER A 179 27.12 -12.76 14.64
CA SER A 179 25.90 -12.54 15.43
C SER A 179 25.63 -11.05 15.63
N ARG A 180 26.65 -10.30 16.07
CA ARG A 180 26.55 -8.85 16.26
C ARG A 180 26.33 -8.11 14.95
N GLY A 181 27.04 -8.47 13.89
CA GLY A 181 26.88 -7.90 12.55
C GLY A 181 25.47 -8.11 11.99
N ARG A 182 24.89 -9.31 12.13
CA ARG A 182 23.49 -9.58 11.71
C ARG A 182 22.48 -8.74 12.48
N LYS A 183 22.73 -8.50 13.77
CA LYS A 183 21.89 -7.61 14.59
C LYS A 183 21.95 -6.17 14.08
N LEU A 184 23.15 -5.64 13.87
CA LEU A 184 23.35 -4.29 13.32
C LEU A 184 22.73 -4.14 11.93
N LEU A 185 22.86 -5.15 11.07
CA LEU A 185 22.24 -5.17 9.74
C LEU A 185 20.71 -5.10 9.82
N LYS A 186 20.12 -5.85 10.77
CA LYS A 186 18.67 -5.85 11.00
C LYS A 186 18.18 -4.48 11.47
N GLU A 187 18.91 -3.84 12.38
CA GLU A 187 18.62 -2.49 12.88
C GLU A 187 18.72 -1.46 11.74
N ALA A 188 19.82 -1.45 10.99
CA ALA A 188 20.01 -0.55 9.86
C ALA A 188 18.94 -0.73 8.76
N MET A 189 18.49 -1.96 8.52
CA MET A 189 17.39 -2.23 7.58
C MET A 189 16.05 -1.69 8.08
N PHE A 190 15.78 -1.74 9.39
CA PHE A 190 14.58 -1.14 9.96
C PHE A 190 14.59 0.38 9.77
N ASP A 191 15.70 1.03 10.10
CA ASP A 191 15.84 2.49 9.96
C ASP A 191 15.71 2.92 8.50
N PHE A 192 16.34 2.17 7.58
CA PHE A 192 16.24 2.42 6.14
C PHE A 192 14.79 2.34 5.63
N VAL A 193 14.02 1.34 6.06
CA VAL A 193 12.62 1.18 5.69
C VAL A 193 11.74 2.26 6.33
N GLU A 194 12.01 2.63 7.58
CA GLU A 194 11.29 3.70 8.28
C GLU A 194 11.51 5.06 7.61
N ASP A 195 12.76 5.42 7.30
CA ASP A 195 13.09 6.66 6.58
C ASP A 195 12.49 6.66 5.16
N GLY A 196 12.56 5.54 4.44
CA GLY A 196 11.92 5.41 3.12
C GLY A 196 10.41 5.61 3.16
N LEU A 197 9.73 4.99 4.13
CA LEU A 197 8.27 5.11 4.28
C LEU A 197 7.86 6.50 4.75
N THR A 198 8.59 7.12 5.67
CA THR A 198 8.31 8.49 6.15
C THR A 198 8.50 9.52 5.04
N ARG A 199 9.54 9.39 4.20
CA ARG A 199 9.74 10.26 3.03
C ARG A 199 8.74 10.04 1.90
N SER A 200 8.16 8.85 1.81
CA SER A 200 7.08 8.54 0.85
C SER A 200 5.70 9.03 1.30
N THR A 201 5.60 9.67 2.47
CA THR A 201 4.33 10.26 2.89
C THR A 201 3.93 11.39 1.92
N PRO A 202 2.65 11.44 1.48
CA PRO A 202 2.23 12.41 0.49
C PRO A 202 2.48 13.84 0.97
N SER A 203 3.15 14.63 0.13
CA SER A 203 3.65 15.96 0.48
C SER A 203 2.56 17.03 0.51
N LEU A 204 2.91 18.21 1.02
CA LEU A 204 2.06 19.40 0.98
C LEU A 204 1.68 19.77 -0.47
N VAL A 205 2.52 19.45 -1.45
CA VAL A 205 2.23 19.61 -2.89
C VAL A 205 1.11 18.68 -3.34
N PHE A 206 1.12 17.41 -2.96
CA PHE A 206 0.01 16.47 -3.25
C PHE A 206 -1.31 17.00 -2.66
N THR A 207 -1.27 17.50 -1.43
CA THR A 207 -2.44 18.11 -0.78
C THR A 207 -2.91 19.35 -1.57
N VAL A 208 -2.02 20.24 -1.99
CA VAL A 208 -2.34 21.44 -2.79
C VAL A 208 -2.88 21.06 -4.17
N SER A 209 -2.33 20.06 -4.84
CA SER A 209 -2.81 19.56 -6.14
C SER A 209 -4.22 18.97 -6.04
N VAL A 210 -4.49 18.19 -4.98
CA VAL A 210 -5.84 17.69 -4.69
C VAL A 210 -6.78 18.84 -4.38
N MET A 211 -6.36 19.82 -3.58
CA MET A 211 -7.17 21.01 -3.27
C MET A 211 -7.45 21.88 -4.50
N SER A 212 -6.49 21.98 -5.42
CA SER A 212 -6.65 22.68 -6.70
C SER A 212 -7.62 21.95 -7.62
N ALA A 213 -7.50 20.63 -7.74
CA ALA A 213 -8.43 19.79 -8.50
C ALA A 213 -9.87 19.81 -7.93
N ILE A 214 -10.00 19.88 -6.60
CA ILE A 214 -11.31 20.06 -5.95
C ILE A 214 -11.87 21.47 -6.23
N SER A 215 -11.00 22.48 -6.29
CA SER A 215 -11.41 23.86 -6.59
C SER A 215 -11.86 24.05 -8.04
N THR A 216 -11.32 23.28 -8.98
CA THR A 216 -11.80 23.26 -10.38
C THR A 216 -13.07 22.43 -10.55
N LEU A 217 -13.37 21.53 -9.61
CA LEU A 217 -14.65 20.79 -9.51
C LEU A 217 -15.73 21.57 -8.75
N ALA A 218 -15.41 22.72 -8.15
CA ALA A 218 -16.38 23.63 -7.56
C ALA A 218 -17.20 24.32 -8.65
N PRO A 219 -18.46 24.74 -8.38
CA PRO A 219 -19.32 25.35 -9.39
C PRO A 219 -18.65 26.58 -10.03
N PRO A 220 -18.85 26.84 -11.34
CA PRO A 220 -18.34 28.02 -11.98
C PRO A 220 -18.83 29.27 -11.24
N ALA A 221 -17.93 30.25 -11.06
CA ALA A 221 -18.11 31.46 -10.25
C ALA A 221 -19.41 32.25 -10.52
N LYS A 222 -20.10 32.02 -11.65
CA LYS A 222 -21.41 32.60 -11.96
C LYS A 222 -22.58 32.06 -11.12
N ALA A 223 -22.48 30.88 -10.51
CA ALA A 223 -23.50 30.37 -9.59
C ALA A 223 -23.30 30.87 -8.15
N ALA A 224 -22.08 31.30 -7.80
CA ALA A 224 -21.74 31.80 -6.47
C ALA A 224 -22.22 33.25 -6.24
N THR A 225 -22.34 34.06 -7.29
CA THR A 225 -22.75 35.48 -7.18
C THR A 225 -24.23 35.67 -6.87
N MET A 226 -25.07 34.66 -7.02
CA MET A 226 -26.50 34.75 -6.69
C MET A 226 -26.83 34.36 -5.23
N ALA A 227 -25.85 33.86 -4.47
CA ALA A 227 -26.06 33.40 -3.09
C ALA A 227 -25.40 34.29 -2.01
N THR A 228 -24.67 35.35 -2.38
CA THR A 228 -23.93 36.17 -1.41
C THR A 228 -24.64 37.47 -1.06
N GLY A 229 -25.70 37.34 -0.26
CA GLY A 229 -26.12 38.40 0.66
C GLY A 229 -25.43 38.20 2.02
N ALA A 230 -24.27 38.84 2.18
CA ALA A 230 -23.58 39.16 3.45
C ALA A 230 -23.43 38.08 4.54
N VAL A 231 -22.21 37.55 4.74
CA VAL A 231 -21.54 37.45 6.06
C VAL A 231 -20.01 37.39 5.86
N LYS A 232 -19.28 38.34 6.46
CA LYS A 232 -17.82 38.26 6.69
C LYS A 232 -17.53 37.19 7.75
N GLY A 233 -16.85 36.09 7.40
CA GLY A 233 -16.48 35.04 8.36
C GLY A 233 -15.38 34.12 7.85
N SER A 234 -14.12 34.54 7.94
CA SER A 234 -12.93 33.82 7.45
C SER A 234 -12.52 32.59 8.29
N SER A 235 -13.17 32.30 9.42
CA SER A 235 -12.88 31.11 10.25
C SER A 235 -13.71 29.87 9.89
N MET A 236 -14.93 30.03 9.34
CA MET A 236 -15.81 28.91 8.96
C MET A 236 -15.33 28.14 7.71
N ILE A 237 -14.47 28.76 6.90
CA ILE A 237 -13.96 28.20 5.64
C ILE A 237 -12.95 27.06 5.88
N LYS A 238 -12.28 27.01 7.03
CA LYS A 238 -11.32 25.93 7.38
C LYS A 238 -11.99 24.64 7.86
N LEU A 239 -13.14 24.74 8.54
CA LEU A 239 -13.85 23.56 9.05
C LEU A 239 -14.72 22.93 7.95
N SER A 240 -15.30 23.75 7.07
CA SER A 240 -16.09 23.28 5.93
C SER A 240 -15.27 22.52 4.90
N THR A 241 -14.03 22.97 4.62
CA THR A 241 -13.08 22.24 3.77
C THR A 241 -12.60 20.93 4.40
N LEU A 242 -12.36 20.89 5.71
CA LEU A 242 -11.99 19.65 6.40
C LEU A 242 -13.14 18.63 6.41
N ALA A 243 -14.37 19.08 6.66
CA ALA A 243 -15.56 18.22 6.67
C ALA A 243 -15.90 17.67 5.28
N SER A 244 -15.75 18.47 4.22
CA SER A 244 -15.96 18.01 2.84
C SER A 244 -14.92 16.98 2.43
N VAL A 245 -13.64 17.19 2.76
CA VAL A 245 -12.58 16.20 2.55
C VAL A 245 -12.88 14.91 3.33
N LEU A 246 -13.15 15.00 4.64
CA LEU A 246 -13.46 13.82 5.47
C LEU A 246 -14.65 13.01 4.94
N ALA A 247 -15.70 13.68 4.46
CA ALA A 247 -16.86 12.99 3.90
C ALA A 247 -16.56 12.33 2.54
N VAL A 248 -15.80 12.98 1.65
CA VAL A 248 -15.38 12.38 0.37
C VAL A 248 -14.49 11.15 0.59
N PHE A 249 -13.59 11.19 1.58
CA PHE A 249 -12.69 10.08 1.89
C PHE A 249 -13.31 9.02 2.82
N SER A 250 -14.49 9.25 3.39
CA SER A 250 -15.13 8.31 4.32
C SER A 250 -15.38 6.92 3.71
N GLY A 251 -15.77 6.85 2.43
CA GLY A 251 -15.96 5.61 1.70
C GLY A 251 -14.67 4.83 1.47
N LEU A 252 -13.57 5.53 1.15
CA LEU A 252 -12.23 4.93 1.00
C LEU A 252 -11.67 4.47 2.34
N ALA A 253 -11.81 5.27 3.39
CA ALA A 253 -11.40 4.91 4.74
C ALA A 253 -12.17 3.67 5.25
N SER A 254 -13.49 3.62 5.03
CA SER A 254 -14.31 2.45 5.36
C SER A 254 -13.86 1.20 4.59
N SER A 255 -13.61 1.34 3.28
CA SER A 255 -13.11 0.24 2.43
C SER A 255 -11.74 -0.27 2.88
N PHE A 256 -10.84 0.62 3.31
CA PHE A 256 -9.54 0.27 3.86
C PHE A 256 -9.65 -0.52 5.17
N PHE A 257 -10.44 -0.03 6.13
CA PHE A 257 -10.65 -0.74 7.40
C PHE A 257 -11.39 -2.07 7.20
N GLY A 258 -12.34 -2.12 6.26
CA GLY A 258 -13.03 -3.34 5.85
C GLY A 258 -12.07 -4.38 5.26
N LEU A 259 -11.20 -3.98 4.31
CA LEU A 259 -10.18 -4.86 3.74
C LEU A 259 -9.22 -5.36 4.82
N ARG A 260 -8.75 -4.46 5.69
CA ARG A 260 -7.84 -4.82 6.79
C ARG A 260 -8.47 -5.84 7.73
N ALA A 261 -9.73 -5.64 8.12
CA ALA A 261 -10.48 -6.61 8.92
C ALA A 261 -10.63 -7.96 8.19
N ALA A 262 -10.97 -7.94 6.90
CA ALA A 262 -11.12 -9.16 6.10
C ALA A 262 -9.79 -9.93 5.95
N LEU A 263 -8.66 -9.24 5.83
CA LEU A 263 -7.33 -9.84 5.77
C LEU A 263 -6.93 -10.44 7.13
N ASP A 264 -7.18 -9.74 8.24
CA ASP A 264 -6.90 -10.24 9.59
C ASP A 264 -7.81 -11.46 9.96
N GLN A 265 -8.99 -11.60 9.33
CA GLN A 265 -9.88 -12.77 9.45
C GLN A 265 -9.52 -13.95 8.52
N SER A 266 -8.67 -13.72 7.52
CA SER A 266 -8.32 -14.74 6.53
C SER A 266 -7.29 -15.73 7.08
N ARG A 267 -7.46 -17.02 6.77
CA ARG A 267 -6.54 -18.10 7.16
C ARG A 267 -5.73 -18.66 6.00
N THR A 268 -6.32 -18.66 4.81
CA THR A 268 -5.66 -19.20 3.62
C THR A 268 -5.35 -18.12 2.60
N GLN A 269 -4.40 -18.39 1.70
CA GLN A 269 -4.04 -17.45 0.64
C GLN A 269 -5.21 -17.21 -0.33
N ARG A 270 -6.06 -18.22 -0.55
CA ARG A 270 -7.27 -18.10 -1.38
C ARG A 270 -8.27 -17.14 -0.74
N GLU A 271 -8.47 -17.23 0.57
CA GLU A 271 -9.31 -16.31 1.33
C GLU A 271 -8.84 -14.85 1.26
N ARG A 272 -7.52 -14.62 1.33
CA ARG A 272 -6.90 -13.29 1.19
C ARG A 272 -7.06 -12.73 -0.21
N ARG A 273 -6.80 -13.55 -1.24
CA ARG A 273 -6.99 -13.16 -2.65
C ARG A 273 -8.45 -12.80 -2.94
N LEU A 274 -9.41 -13.58 -2.42
CA LEU A 274 -10.84 -13.27 -2.58
C LEU A 274 -11.20 -11.93 -1.93
N ALA A 275 -10.71 -11.64 -0.71
CA ALA A 275 -10.95 -10.37 -0.04
C ALA A 275 -10.45 -9.16 -0.86
N VAL A 276 -9.24 -9.26 -1.43
CA VAL A 276 -8.68 -8.22 -2.32
C VAL A 276 -9.50 -8.09 -3.60
N LYS A 277 -9.87 -9.21 -4.25
CA LYS A 277 -10.70 -9.21 -5.47
C LYS A 277 -12.06 -8.54 -5.26
N ILE A 278 -12.70 -8.79 -4.12
CA ILE A 278 -13.99 -8.16 -3.78
C ILE A 278 -13.83 -6.64 -3.70
N VAL A 279 -12.84 -6.15 -2.96
CA VAL A 279 -12.61 -4.70 -2.81
C VAL A 279 -12.28 -4.05 -4.15
N PHE A 280 -11.42 -4.69 -4.96
CA PHE A 280 -11.15 -4.21 -6.31
C PHE A 280 -12.40 -4.20 -7.20
N GLY A 281 -13.28 -5.20 -7.05
CA GLY A 281 -14.58 -5.24 -7.73
C GLY A 281 -15.47 -4.05 -7.40
N PHE A 282 -15.58 -3.68 -6.12
CA PHE A 282 -16.33 -2.49 -5.69
C PHE A 282 -15.70 -1.19 -6.26
N LEU A 283 -14.38 -1.05 -6.19
CA LEU A 283 -13.68 0.12 -6.71
C LEU A 283 -13.79 0.25 -8.23
N ALA A 284 -13.67 -0.87 -8.97
CA ALA A 284 -13.82 -0.90 -10.42
C ALA A 284 -15.25 -0.54 -10.84
N LEU A 285 -16.25 -1.11 -10.15
CA LEU A 285 -17.66 -0.78 -10.39
C LEU A 285 -17.94 0.72 -10.15
N ALA A 286 -17.40 1.28 -9.06
CA ALA A 286 -17.50 2.70 -8.78
C ALA A 286 -16.79 3.55 -9.84
N GLY A 287 -15.60 3.14 -10.30
CA GLY A 287 -14.87 3.80 -11.38
C GLY A 287 -15.64 3.85 -12.69
N VAL A 288 -16.19 2.70 -13.12
CA VAL A 288 -17.03 2.60 -14.34
C VAL A 288 -18.26 3.49 -14.22
N TYR A 289 -18.94 3.48 -13.07
CA TYR A 289 -20.10 4.34 -12.83
C TYR A 289 -19.73 5.83 -12.93
N VAL A 290 -18.67 6.24 -12.23
CA VAL A 290 -18.21 7.63 -12.22
C VAL A 290 -17.84 8.08 -13.63
N SER A 291 -16.98 7.34 -14.33
CA SER A 291 -16.60 7.65 -15.71
C SER A 291 -17.81 7.72 -16.63
N GLY A 292 -18.75 6.79 -16.53
CA GLY A 292 -19.97 6.77 -17.33
C GLY A 292 -20.81 8.04 -17.15
N VAL A 293 -21.03 8.49 -15.90
CA VAL A 293 -21.78 9.73 -15.64
C VAL A 293 -21.03 10.97 -16.13
N PHE A 294 -19.70 11.02 -15.99
CA PHE A 294 -18.90 12.14 -16.51
C PHE A 294 -18.95 12.23 -18.04
N ILE A 295 -18.87 11.09 -18.74
CA ILE A 295 -19.01 11.03 -20.20
C ILE A 295 -20.41 11.50 -20.61
N LEU A 296 -21.46 10.96 -19.99
CA LEU A 296 -22.83 11.38 -20.26
C LEU A 296 -23.02 12.88 -20.02
N ARG A 297 -22.45 13.42 -18.93
CA ARG A 297 -22.51 14.84 -18.61
C ARG A 297 -21.83 15.69 -19.69
N TYR A 298 -20.64 15.29 -20.12
CA TYR A 298 -19.92 15.97 -21.19
C TYR A 298 -20.73 16.00 -22.50
N LEU A 299 -21.33 14.87 -22.89
CA LEU A 299 -22.18 14.79 -24.08
C LEU A 299 -23.44 15.68 -23.94
N ALA A 300 -24.09 15.66 -22.78
CA ALA A 300 -25.30 16.44 -22.54
C ALA A 300 -25.05 17.96 -22.53
N LEU A 301 -23.86 18.40 -22.10
CA LEU A 301 -23.46 19.81 -22.18
C LEU A 301 -23.17 20.26 -23.62
N ASN A 302 -22.74 19.34 -24.48
CA ASN A 302 -22.42 19.63 -25.89
C ASN A 302 -23.60 19.40 -26.85
N SER A 303 -24.72 18.83 -26.38
CA SER A 303 -25.87 18.49 -27.22
C SER A 303 -27.18 18.77 -26.48
N ILE A 304 -27.69 20.00 -26.63
CA ILE A 304 -28.89 20.48 -25.94
C ILE A 304 -30.11 19.60 -26.29
N GLU A 305 -30.27 19.22 -27.56
CA GLU A 305 -31.41 18.40 -28.03
C GLU A 305 -31.45 17.00 -27.38
N ALA A 306 -30.28 16.43 -27.08
CA ALA A 306 -30.16 15.10 -26.48
C ALA A 306 -30.15 15.13 -24.93
N SER A 307 -30.11 16.31 -24.31
CA SER A 307 -29.87 16.51 -22.88
C SER A 307 -30.87 15.73 -22.00
N PHE A 308 -32.16 15.74 -22.37
CA PHE A 308 -33.20 15.00 -21.65
C PHE A 308 -33.00 13.48 -21.72
N VAL A 309 -32.73 12.95 -22.91
CA VAL A 309 -32.51 11.51 -23.11
C VAL A 309 -31.25 11.05 -22.37
N LEU A 310 -30.17 11.83 -22.42
CA LEU A 310 -28.94 11.56 -21.68
C LEU A 310 -29.15 11.63 -20.17
N SER A 311 -30.04 12.50 -19.69
CA SER A 311 -30.46 12.51 -18.28
C SER A 311 -31.17 11.22 -17.89
N LEU A 312 -32.07 10.69 -18.73
CA LEU A 312 -32.69 9.39 -18.48
C LEU A 312 -31.65 8.26 -18.42
N PHE A 313 -30.68 8.25 -19.33
CA PHE A 313 -29.57 7.30 -19.31
C PHE A 313 -28.71 7.42 -18.05
N ALA A 314 -28.43 8.64 -17.58
CA ALA A 314 -27.65 8.85 -16.35
C ALA A 314 -28.36 8.30 -15.11
N HIS A 315 -29.68 8.49 -15.01
CA HIS A 315 -30.48 7.93 -13.92
C HIS A 315 -30.62 6.41 -14.03
N ALA A 316 -30.78 5.87 -15.24
CA ALA A 316 -30.78 4.43 -15.48
C ALA A 316 -29.41 3.80 -15.10
N LEU A 317 -28.31 4.47 -15.42
CA LEU A 317 -26.96 4.06 -15.02
C LEU A 317 -26.79 4.08 -13.50
N ALA A 318 -27.30 5.09 -12.81
CA ALA A 318 -27.30 5.16 -11.35
C ALA A 318 -28.14 4.04 -10.71
N LEU A 319 -29.29 3.69 -11.29
CA LEU A 319 -30.10 2.55 -10.88
C LEU A 319 -29.40 1.21 -11.15
N GLY A 320 -28.73 1.08 -12.30
CA GLY A 320 -27.90 -0.08 -12.63
C GLY A 320 -26.74 -0.25 -11.64
N TYR A 321 -26.08 0.84 -11.26
CA TYR A 321 -25.02 0.86 -10.24
C TYR A 321 -25.55 0.43 -8.86
N LEU A 322 -26.75 0.87 -8.48
CA LEU A 322 -27.42 0.39 -7.26
C LEU A 322 -27.63 -1.12 -7.28
N VAL A 323 -28.25 -1.65 -8.35
CA VAL A 323 -28.53 -3.08 -8.50
C VAL A 323 -27.24 -3.89 -8.50
N ALA A 324 -26.21 -3.41 -9.20
CA ALA A 324 -24.90 -4.04 -9.24
C ALA A 324 -24.22 -4.07 -7.86
N ASN A 325 -24.35 -3.01 -7.05
CA ASN A 325 -23.84 -3.01 -5.67
C ASN A 325 -24.57 -4.04 -4.80
N ILE A 326 -25.91 -4.10 -4.87
CA ILE A 326 -26.70 -5.09 -4.12
C ILE A 326 -26.29 -6.52 -4.52
N TRP A 327 -26.17 -6.77 -5.83
CA TRP A 327 -25.72 -8.06 -6.35
C TRP A 327 -24.30 -8.41 -5.90
N LEU A 328 -23.37 -7.45 -5.95
CA LEU A 328 -21.98 -7.66 -5.55
C LEU A 328 -21.85 -7.96 -4.05
N VAL A 329 -22.69 -7.34 -3.21
CA VAL A 329 -22.78 -7.66 -1.77
C VAL A 329 -23.29 -9.09 -1.55
N ASP A 330 -24.34 -9.51 -2.26
CA ASP A 330 -24.83 -10.89 -2.16
C ASP A 330 -23.78 -11.92 -2.65
N PHE A 331 -23.14 -11.63 -3.79
CA PHE A 331 -22.04 -12.42 -4.32
C PHE A 331 -20.88 -12.52 -3.33
N MET A 332 -20.47 -11.39 -2.73
CA MET A 332 -19.41 -11.33 -1.72
C MET A 332 -19.72 -12.28 -0.55
N PHE A 333 -20.93 -12.22 0.01
CA PHE A 333 -21.31 -13.07 1.14
C PHE A 333 -21.35 -14.55 0.76
N LYS A 334 -21.95 -14.89 -0.39
CA LYS A 334 -22.00 -16.27 -0.88
C LYS A 334 -20.60 -16.82 -1.14
N ALA A 335 -19.78 -16.12 -1.92
CA ALA A 335 -18.42 -16.52 -2.26
C ALA A 335 -17.53 -16.68 -1.03
N THR A 336 -17.67 -15.79 -0.04
CA THR A 336 -16.90 -15.88 1.20
C THR A 336 -17.30 -17.09 2.03
N ARG A 337 -18.61 -17.35 2.18
CA ARG A 337 -19.13 -18.49 2.94
C ARG A 337 -18.76 -19.82 2.29
N THR A 338 -18.93 -19.94 0.98
CA THR A 338 -18.63 -21.16 0.23
C THR A 338 -17.14 -21.46 0.24
N LEU A 339 -16.30 -20.45 0.03
CA LEU A 339 -14.85 -20.62 0.09
C LEU A 339 -14.42 -21.08 1.48
N ARG A 340 -14.89 -20.43 2.56
CA ARG A 340 -14.48 -20.81 3.92
C ARG A 340 -14.93 -22.21 4.30
N ALA A 341 -16.13 -22.63 3.88
CA ALA A 341 -16.60 -24.00 4.06
C ALA A 341 -15.71 -25.02 3.32
N HIS A 342 -15.30 -24.70 2.09
CA HIS A 342 -14.39 -25.52 1.31
C HIS A 342 -12.99 -25.61 1.94
N GLU A 343 -12.40 -24.48 2.33
CA GLU A 343 -11.05 -24.44 2.92
C GLU A 343 -10.99 -25.20 4.25
N ARG A 344 -12.07 -25.28 5.03
CA ARG A 344 -12.10 -26.15 6.22
C ARG A 344 -12.01 -27.64 5.90
N LEU A 345 -12.62 -28.08 4.81
CA LEU A 345 -12.60 -29.49 4.40
C LEU A 345 -11.24 -29.89 3.82
N PHE A 346 -10.63 -29.00 3.04
CA PHE A 346 -9.41 -29.30 2.28
C PHE A 346 -8.11 -28.77 2.92
N SER A 347 -8.20 -27.90 3.91
CA SER A 347 -7.06 -27.35 4.64
C SER A 347 -7.40 -27.17 6.13
N PRO A 348 -7.77 -28.27 6.83
CA PRO A 348 -8.16 -28.21 8.24
C PRO A 348 -7.07 -27.60 9.13
N ASP A 349 -5.80 -27.76 8.72
CA ASP A 349 -4.65 -27.25 9.47
C ASP A 349 -4.61 -25.72 9.62
N ALA A 350 -5.28 -25.00 8.72
CA ALA A 350 -5.37 -23.56 8.78
C ALA A 350 -6.41 -23.05 9.81
N PHE A 351 -7.20 -23.94 10.42
CA PHE A 351 -8.35 -23.59 11.28
C PHE A 351 -8.28 -24.22 12.69
N HIS A 352 -7.08 -24.55 13.17
CA HIS A 352 -6.88 -25.16 14.50
C HIS A 352 -7.14 -24.22 15.67
N ASP A 353 -7.19 -22.90 15.43
CA ASP A 353 -7.44 -21.93 16.49
C ASP A 353 -8.90 -22.00 16.98
N GLU A 354 -9.11 -21.94 18.29
CA GLU A 354 -10.43 -21.89 18.93
C GLU A 354 -11.29 -20.73 18.38
N HIS A 355 -10.66 -19.64 17.91
CA HIS A 355 -11.34 -18.51 17.26
C HIS A 355 -11.93 -18.86 15.89
N ASP A 356 -11.42 -19.91 15.24
CA ASP A 356 -11.87 -20.36 13.92
C ASP A 356 -12.98 -21.39 14.01
N SER A 357 -13.33 -21.91 15.18
CA SER A 357 -14.45 -22.86 15.35
C SER A 357 -15.82 -22.17 15.10
N PRO A 358 -16.75 -22.78 14.33
CA PRO A 358 -18.06 -22.19 14.00
C PRO A 358 -18.89 -21.77 15.22
N MET A 359 -18.73 -22.49 16.33
CA MET A 359 -19.53 -22.34 17.55
C MET A 359 -18.79 -21.56 18.66
N SER A 360 -17.65 -20.97 18.34
CA SER A 360 -16.80 -20.30 19.33
C SER A 360 -17.42 -18.99 19.81
N GLN A 361 -17.62 -18.87 21.12
CA GLN A 361 -18.06 -17.62 21.75
C GLN A 361 -17.06 -16.47 21.58
N LYS A 362 -15.82 -16.75 21.19
CA LYS A 362 -14.79 -15.71 20.95
C LYS A 362 -14.99 -14.96 19.62
N ARG A 363 -15.81 -15.49 18.71
CA ARG A 363 -16.14 -14.88 17.41
C ARG A 363 -17.17 -13.77 17.50
N GLU A 364 -17.91 -13.72 18.61
CA GLU A 364 -18.92 -12.72 18.85
C GLU A 364 -18.73 -12.07 20.22
N PHE A 365 -19.40 -10.96 20.43
CA PHE A 365 -19.55 -10.33 21.73
C PHE A 365 -21.02 -10.11 21.96
N LEU A 366 -21.57 -10.76 22.98
CA LEU A 366 -22.96 -10.62 23.37
C LEU A 366 -23.00 -10.08 24.81
N SER A 367 -23.65 -8.93 24.99
CA SER A 367 -23.75 -8.30 26.30
C SER A 367 -24.63 -9.12 27.26
N LYS A 368 -24.22 -9.20 28.53
CA LYS A 368 -25.04 -9.81 29.59
C LYS A 368 -26.33 -9.02 29.86
N LEU A 369 -26.28 -7.69 29.72
CA LEU A 369 -27.45 -6.84 29.88
C LEU A 369 -28.43 -7.06 28.73
N LYS A 370 -29.70 -7.33 29.07
CA LYS A 370 -30.80 -7.45 28.12
C LYS A 370 -31.86 -6.40 28.47
N LEU A 371 -32.33 -5.68 27.45
CA LEU A 371 -33.44 -4.73 27.54
C LEU A 371 -34.60 -5.30 26.72
N PHE A 372 -35.75 -5.51 27.36
CA PHE A 372 -36.93 -6.15 26.76
C PHE A 372 -36.64 -7.52 26.12
N GLY A 373 -35.81 -8.34 26.77
CA GLY A 373 -35.42 -9.67 26.27
C GLY A 373 -34.38 -9.66 25.15
N VAL A 374 -34.00 -8.48 24.63
CA VAL A 374 -33.01 -8.29 23.57
C VAL A 374 -31.67 -7.85 24.18
N PRO A 375 -30.51 -8.44 23.79
CA PRO A 375 -29.21 -7.99 24.26
C PRO A 375 -28.96 -6.50 23.98
N LEU A 376 -28.28 -5.80 24.88
CA LEU A 376 -27.87 -4.42 24.64
C LEU A 376 -26.90 -4.31 23.46
N VAL A 377 -25.90 -5.19 23.40
CA VAL A 377 -24.85 -5.18 22.36
C VAL A 377 -24.61 -6.58 21.84
N HIS A 378 -24.60 -6.73 20.51
CA HIS A 378 -24.21 -7.95 19.82
C HIS A 378 -23.30 -7.62 18.63
N VAL A 379 -22.03 -8.02 18.68
CA VAL A 379 -21.05 -7.77 17.61
C VAL A 379 -20.39 -9.08 17.16
N GLN A 380 -20.44 -9.36 15.86
CA GLN A 380 -19.77 -10.50 15.23
C GLN A 380 -18.43 -10.04 14.63
N PHE A 381 -17.34 -10.64 15.08
CA PHE A 381 -15.96 -10.38 14.62
C PHE A 381 -15.40 -11.49 13.73
N GLY A 382 -16.05 -12.66 13.70
CA GLY A 382 -15.73 -13.75 12.79
C GLY A 382 -16.10 -13.45 11.34
N ARG A 383 -15.53 -14.23 10.41
CA ARG A 383 -15.94 -14.20 9.01
C ARG A 383 -17.28 -14.92 8.85
N SER A 384 -18.17 -14.44 7.98
CA SER A 384 -19.52 -15.00 7.90
C SER A 384 -19.53 -16.48 7.51
N GLU A 385 -20.34 -17.28 8.22
CA GLU A 385 -20.51 -18.72 7.96
C GLU A 385 -21.93 -19.14 7.57
N PRO A 386 -22.11 -20.29 6.89
CA PRO A 386 -23.42 -20.74 6.42
C PRO A 386 -24.49 -20.89 7.52
N ALA A 387 -24.10 -21.38 8.70
CA ALA A 387 -25.01 -21.59 9.83
C ALA A 387 -25.14 -20.38 10.78
N GLU A 388 -24.43 -19.29 10.48
CA GLU A 388 -24.34 -18.13 11.37
C GLU A 388 -25.60 -17.27 11.26
N LYS A 389 -26.29 -17.08 12.38
CA LYS A 389 -27.45 -16.20 12.48
C LYS A 389 -27.02 -14.73 12.43
N PRO A 390 -27.90 -13.83 11.99
CA PRO A 390 -27.61 -12.39 12.05
C PRO A 390 -27.39 -11.89 13.48
N ALA A 391 -26.59 -10.84 13.63
CA ALA A 391 -26.45 -10.14 14.89
C ALA A 391 -27.75 -9.38 15.22
N LEU A 392 -28.38 -9.70 16.35
CA LEU A 392 -29.60 -9.06 16.84
C LEU A 392 -29.38 -8.48 18.25
N ALA A 393 -29.53 -7.16 18.40
CA ALA A 393 -29.39 -6.43 19.66
C ALA A 393 -29.98 -5.02 19.59
N TRP A 394 -29.92 -4.25 20.68
CA TRP A 394 -30.12 -2.81 20.64
C TRP A 394 -29.06 -2.11 19.79
N ILE A 395 -27.80 -2.54 19.97
CA ILE A 395 -26.63 -2.13 19.21
C ILE A 395 -26.03 -3.37 18.55
N ALA A 396 -26.20 -3.52 17.24
CA ALA A 396 -25.80 -4.71 16.49
C ALA A 396 -24.67 -4.42 15.49
N GLY A 397 -23.68 -5.31 15.40
CA GLY A 397 -22.55 -5.16 14.47
C GLY A 397 -22.18 -6.47 13.79
N GLY A 398 -21.97 -6.48 12.47
CA GLY A 398 -21.51 -7.68 11.78
C GLY A 398 -21.79 -7.73 10.28
N SER A 399 -21.71 -8.93 9.70
CA SER A 399 -22.02 -9.15 8.28
C SER A 399 -23.49 -8.86 7.97
N ARG A 400 -24.39 -9.32 8.85
CA ARG A 400 -25.82 -9.00 8.86
C ARG A 400 -26.19 -8.57 10.27
N ALA A 401 -26.61 -7.32 10.44
CA ALA A 401 -26.88 -6.72 11.74
C ALA A 401 -28.27 -6.09 11.78
N TYR A 402 -29.07 -6.50 12.76
CA TYR A 402 -30.40 -6.00 13.04
C TYR A 402 -30.39 -5.33 14.42
N GLY A 403 -30.48 -4.01 14.43
CA GLY A 403 -30.41 -3.17 15.61
C GLY A 403 -31.77 -2.56 15.96
N MET A 404 -32.17 -2.61 17.23
CA MET A 404 -33.37 -1.87 17.68
C MET A 404 -33.12 -0.35 17.72
N LEU A 405 -31.87 0.07 17.95
CA LEU A 405 -31.46 1.48 17.96
C LEU A 405 -30.40 1.77 16.90
N PHE A 406 -29.33 0.96 16.90
CA PHE A 406 -28.18 1.16 16.04
C PHE A 406 -27.68 -0.15 15.42
N ALA A 407 -27.35 -0.13 14.14
CA ALA A 407 -26.71 -1.27 13.47
C ALA A 407 -25.55 -0.83 12.57
N TRP A 408 -24.46 -1.60 12.54
CA TRP A 408 -23.41 -1.39 11.54
C TRP A 408 -22.86 -2.67 10.90
N GLY A 409 -22.34 -2.54 9.68
CA GLY A 409 -21.55 -3.57 9.01
C GLY A 409 -21.92 -3.79 7.55
N GLY A 410 -22.05 -5.05 7.13
CA GLY A 410 -22.31 -5.37 5.72
C GLY A 410 -23.73 -5.00 5.29
N ILE A 411 -24.71 -5.70 5.85
CA ILE A 411 -26.13 -5.34 5.79
C ILE A 411 -26.56 -4.90 7.19
N ALA A 412 -26.98 -3.65 7.33
CA ALA A 412 -27.37 -3.05 8.60
C ALA A 412 -28.82 -2.55 8.54
N VAL A 413 -29.64 -2.99 9.48
CA VAL A 413 -31.06 -2.59 9.58
C VAL A 413 -31.33 -2.09 10.99
N ALA A 414 -31.60 -0.80 11.14
CA ALA A 414 -31.90 -0.14 12.41
C ALA A 414 -32.42 1.29 12.17
N PRO A 415 -33.07 1.95 13.15
CA PRO A 415 -33.41 3.37 13.04
C PRO A 415 -32.21 4.26 12.66
N VAL A 416 -31.03 3.99 13.22
CA VAL A 416 -29.76 4.56 12.77
C VAL A 416 -28.87 3.41 12.27
N SER A 417 -28.56 3.37 10.98
CA SER A 417 -27.79 2.27 10.39
C SER A 417 -26.61 2.74 9.54
N VAL A 418 -25.49 2.03 9.65
CA VAL A 418 -24.24 2.34 8.94
C VAL A 418 -23.67 1.08 8.26
N GLY A 419 -23.62 1.01 6.94
CA GLY A 419 -23.10 -0.21 6.31
C GLY A 419 -22.93 -0.16 4.80
N ILE A 420 -22.57 -1.30 4.19
CA ILE A 420 -22.53 -1.36 2.72
C ILE A 420 -23.95 -1.20 2.17
N VAL A 421 -24.89 -1.96 2.73
CA VAL A 421 -26.34 -1.76 2.54
C VAL A 421 -26.94 -1.42 3.90
N SER A 422 -27.58 -0.26 3.99
CA SER A 422 -28.14 0.28 5.24
C SER A 422 -29.61 0.63 5.06
N VAL A 423 -30.46 0.22 6.01
CA VAL A 423 -31.91 0.45 6.00
C VAL A 423 -32.35 1.03 7.34
N GLY A 424 -33.07 2.15 7.35
CA GLY A 424 -33.41 2.84 8.60
C GLY A 424 -34.15 4.17 8.47
N VAL A 425 -34.21 4.92 9.56
CA VAL A 425 -34.65 6.33 9.55
C VAL A 425 -33.48 7.21 9.09
N PHE A 426 -32.30 7.01 9.69
CA PHE A 426 -31.03 7.62 9.32
C PHE A 426 -30.10 6.53 8.79
N THR A 427 -29.63 6.66 7.56
CA THR A 427 -28.75 5.64 6.96
C THR A 427 -27.48 6.26 6.41
N ALA A 428 -26.35 5.57 6.56
CA ALA A 428 -25.08 5.93 5.94
C ALA A 428 -24.41 4.70 5.32
N GLY A 429 -24.09 4.74 4.03
CA GLY A 429 -23.50 3.56 3.39
C GLY A 429 -23.11 3.67 1.92
N ALA A 430 -22.74 2.55 1.30
CA ALA A 430 -22.65 2.51 -0.16
C ALA A 430 -24.05 2.59 -0.78
N VAL A 431 -25.00 1.87 -0.18
CA VAL A 431 -26.43 1.93 -0.47
C VAL A 431 -27.17 2.27 0.82
N GLY A 432 -27.87 3.41 0.82
CA GLY A 432 -28.69 3.87 1.96
C GLY A 432 -30.16 3.93 1.61
N LEU A 433 -31.02 3.30 2.42
CA LEU A 433 -32.47 3.23 2.25
C LEU A 433 -33.15 3.77 3.51
N GLY A 434 -33.70 4.99 3.49
CA GLY A 434 -34.32 5.54 4.70
C GLY A 434 -35.02 6.87 4.57
N LEU A 435 -35.49 7.43 5.69
CA LEU A 435 -36.13 8.75 5.66
C LEU A 435 -35.11 9.86 5.39
N LEU A 436 -33.96 9.78 6.05
CA LEU A 436 -32.77 10.62 5.89
C LEU A 436 -31.62 9.71 5.44
N ALA A 437 -31.52 9.52 4.12
CA ALA A 437 -30.61 8.55 3.53
C ALA A 437 -29.33 9.23 3.07
N THR A 438 -28.17 8.68 3.45
CA THR A 438 -26.86 9.12 2.96
C THR A 438 -26.07 7.95 2.36
N GLY A 439 -25.37 8.18 1.25
CA GLY A 439 -24.49 7.15 0.70
C GLY A 439 -23.95 7.40 -0.71
N ALA A 440 -23.26 6.41 -1.28
CA ALA A 440 -22.88 6.48 -2.70
C ALA A 440 -24.14 6.47 -3.58
N VAL A 441 -25.09 5.60 -3.26
CA VAL A 441 -26.49 5.69 -3.71
C VAL A 441 -27.41 5.79 -2.51
N ALA A 442 -28.21 6.85 -2.44
CA ALA A 442 -29.17 7.06 -1.37
C ALA A 442 -30.60 7.06 -1.93
N ILE A 443 -31.52 6.33 -1.28
CA ILE A 443 -32.94 6.32 -1.60
C ILE A 443 -33.72 6.70 -0.35
N GLY A 444 -34.55 7.72 -0.41
CA GLY A 444 -35.26 8.16 0.79
C GLY A 444 -36.23 9.32 0.70
N GLY A 445 -36.68 9.79 1.86
CA GLY A 445 -37.46 11.04 1.95
C GLY A 445 -36.58 12.23 1.57
N ILE A 446 -35.50 12.41 2.33
CA ILE A 446 -34.41 13.32 2.00
C ILE A 446 -33.16 12.48 1.79
N ALA A 447 -32.60 12.53 0.58
CA ALA A 447 -31.50 11.68 0.17
C ALA A 447 -30.25 12.50 -0.20
N PHE A 448 -29.09 12.10 0.30
CA PHE A 448 -27.77 12.72 0.08
C PHE A 448 -26.79 11.70 -0.48
N GLY A 449 -26.11 11.99 -1.59
CA GLY A 449 -25.12 11.03 -2.09
C GLY A 449 -24.34 11.41 -3.32
N ALA A 450 -23.65 10.43 -3.91
CA ALA A 450 -23.15 10.57 -5.28
C ALA A 450 -24.31 10.47 -6.27
N SER A 451 -25.21 9.52 -6.01
CA SER A 451 -26.52 9.41 -6.62
C SER A 451 -27.58 9.45 -5.53
N SER A 452 -28.67 10.17 -5.75
CA SER A 452 -29.78 10.18 -4.80
C SER A 452 -31.14 10.12 -5.48
N PHE A 453 -32.05 9.39 -4.85
CA PHE A 453 -33.43 9.22 -5.28
C PHE A 453 -34.33 9.52 -4.08
N GLY A 454 -35.31 10.40 -4.20
CA GLY A 454 -36.16 10.67 -3.05
C GLY A 454 -37.23 11.70 -3.24
N TYR A 455 -37.87 12.10 -2.14
CA TYR A 455 -38.80 13.23 -2.17
C TYR A 455 -38.04 14.55 -2.39
N LYS A 456 -36.97 14.75 -1.60
CA LYS A 456 -35.91 15.74 -1.86
C LYS A 456 -34.58 15.01 -2.08
N ALA A 457 -33.97 15.22 -3.23
CA ALA A 457 -32.73 14.56 -3.62
C ALA A 457 -31.59 15.58 -3.76
N TYR A 458 -30.49 15.33 -3.05
CA TYR A 458 -29.26 16.10 -3.14
C TYR A 458 -28.12 15.17 -3.51
N ALA A 459 -27.39 15.47 -4.56
CA ALA A 459 -26.30 14.61 -5.00
C ALA A 459 -25.11 15.38 -5.59
N SER A 460 -23.94 14.76 -5.61
CA SER A 460 -22.82 15.30 -6.37
C SER A 460 -22.91 14.98 -7.86
N MET A 461 -23.54 13.87 -8.27
CA MET A 461 -23.55 13.41 -9.66
C MET A 461 -24.96 13.32 -10.26
N THR A 462 -25.86 12.53 -9.66
CA THR A 462 -27.21 12.32 -10.19
C THR A 462 -28.26 12.43 -9.09
N ALA A 463 -29.30 13.24 -9.28
CA ALA A 463 -30.36 13.46 -8.31
C ALA A 463 -31.73 13.34 -8.97
N LEU A 464 -32.53 12.36 -8.53
CA LEU A 464 -33.93 12.19 -8.91
C LEU A 464 -34.84 12.48 -7.72
N GLY A 465 -35.48 13.64 -7.74
CA GLY A 465 -36.40 14.10 -6.71
C GLY A 465 -37.86 13.98 -7.14
N TRP A 466 -38.78 13.75 -6.21
CA TRP A 466 -40.20 13.95 -6.48
C TRP A 466 -40.55 15.44 -6.46
N GLU A 467 -40.26 16.13 -5.34
CA GLU A 467 -40.48 17.57 -5.21
C GLU A 467 -39.28 18.36 -5.73
N SER A 468 -38.09 18.07 -5.21
CA SER A 468 -36.87 18.82 -5.53
C SER A 468 -35.65 17.95 -5.78
N ALA A 469 -34.82 18.31 -6.76
CA ALA A 469 -33.53 17.69 -7.03
C ALA A 469 -32.42 18.74 -7.17
N PHE A 470 -31.29 18.50 -6.52
CA PHE A 470 -30.08 19.33 -6.64
C PHE A 470 -28.86 18.45 -6.91
N SER A 471 -28.10 18.74 -7.96
CA SER A 471 -26.80 18.13 -8.19
C SER A 471 -25.86 18.93 -9.07
N ASN A 472 -24.58 18.56 -9.07
CA ASN A 472 -23.58 19.08 -10.00
C ASN A 472 -23.48 18.29 -11.32
N GLY A 473 -24.38 17.33 -11.56
CA GLY A 473 -24.48 16.60 -12.81
C GLY A 473 -25.90 16.67 -13.36
N PHE A 474 -26.66 15.59 -13.18
CA PHE A 474 -28.02 15.44 -13.68
C PHE A 474 -29.04 15.58 -12.57
N SER A 475 -29.98 16.52 -12.71
CA SER A 475 -31.04 16.77 -11.74
C SER A 475 -32.41 16.69 -12.38
N MET A 476 -33.25 15.82 -11.88
CA MET A 476 -34.61 15.65 -12.40
C MET A 476 -35.61 15.64 -11.26
N ALA A 477 -36.64 16.47 -11.36
CA ALA A 477 -37.74 16.51 -10.40
C ALA A 477 -39.04 16.99 -11.03
N LYS A 478 -40.16 16.84 -10.32
CA LYS A 478 -41.45 17.36 -10.79
C LYS A 478 -41.51 18.88 -10.64
N THR A 479 -41.18 19.39 -9.45
CA THR A 479 -41.41 20.80 -9.10
C THR A 479 -40.17 21.66 -9.30
N ALA A 480 -39.04 21.31 -8.68
CA ALA A 480 -37.83 22.13 -8.68
C ALA A 480 -36.56 21.31 -8.97
N ALA A 481 -35.75 21.74 -9.94
CA ALA A 481 -34.45 21.13 -10.21
C ALA A 481 -33.36 22.19 -10.34
N ILE A 482 -32.22 21.94 -9.70
CA ILE A 482 -31.05 22.82 -9.78
C ILE A 482 -29.82 21.99 -10.16
N GLY A 483 -29.12 22.44 -11.18
CA GLY A 483 -27.92 21.79 -11.67
C GLY A 483 -27.57 22.22 -13.10
N PRO A 484 -26.41 21.78 -13.61
CA PRO A 484 -25.99 22.10 -14.96
C PRO A 484 -26.86 21.43 -16.02
N ILE A 485 -27.38 20.23 -15.73
CA ILE A 485 -28.35 19.52 -16.57
C ILE A 485 -29.57 19.24 -15.69
N ALA A 486 -30.61 20.04 -15.83
CA ALA A 486 -31.75 20.04 -14.92
C ALA A 486 -33.11 20.01 -15.66
N HIS A 487 -34.04 19.19 -15.17
CA HIS A 487 -35.39 19.07 -15.72
C HIS A 487 -36.43 19.08 -14.58
N ALA A 488 -37.26 20.13 -14.56
CA ALA A 488 -38.41 20.30 -13.67
C ALA A 488 -39.32 21.43 -14.18
N GLN A 489 -40.44 21.70 -13.50
CA GLN A 489 -41.25 22.90 -13.73
C GLN A 489 -40.47 24.19 -13.47
N GLN A 490 -39.68 24.22 -12.39
CA GLN A 490 -38.80 25.32 -12.01
C GLN A 490 -37.35 24.85 -12.12
N VAL A 491 -36.58 25.42 -13.04
CA VAL A 491 -35.18 25.03 -13.28
C VAL A 491 -34.26 26.21 -13.03
N ASN A 492 -33.30 26.06 -12.11
CA ASN A 492 -32.29 27.07 -11.80
C ASN A 492 -32.85 28.47 -11.48
N THR A 493 -34.07 28.56 -10.93
CA THR A 493 -34.71 29.80 -10.47
C THR A 493 -34.54 30.00 -8.96
N SER A 494 -34.79 31.22 -8.47
CA SER A 494 -34.82 31.50 -7.03
C SER A 494 -35.88 30.66 -6.31
N VAL A 495 -37.05 30.47 -6.93
CA VAL A 495 -38.14 29.62 -6.45
C VAL A 495 -37.66 28.16 -6.36
N ALA A 496 -36.92 27.67 -7.35
CA ALA A 496 -36.34 26.32 -7.27
C ALA A 496 -35.36 26.18 -6.09
N ALA A 497 -34.60 27.23 -5.76
CA ALA A 497 -33.64 27.23 -4.65
C ALA A 497 -34.32 27.22 -3.28
N GLU A 498 -35.43 27.94 -3.16
CA GLU A 498 -36.27 27.96 -1.97
C GLU A 498 -36.96 26.61 -1.74
N ILE A 499 -37.62 26.04 -2.76
CA ILE A 499 -38.26 24.71 -2.68
C ILE A 499 -37.24 23.61 -2.33
N SER A 500 -36.04 23.73 -2.89
CA SER A 500 -34.93 22.81 -2.62
C SER A 500 -34.31 23.01 -1.23
N ASN A 501 -34.78 23.95 -0.40
CA ASN A 501 -34.23 24.27 0.93
C ASN A 501 -32.70 24.45 0.93
N LEU A 502 -32.14 24.99 -0.16
CA LEU A 502 -30.70 24.95 -0.40
C LEU A 502 -29.91 25.74 0.66
N GLN A 503 -30.49 26.82 1.18
CA GLN A 503 -29.86 27.70 2.17
C GLN A 503 -29.69 27.03 3.55
N VAL A 504 -30.71 26.27 3.99
CA VAL A 504 -30.62 25.46 5.22
C VAL A 504 -29.60 24.35 5.06
N LEU A 505 -29.51 23.77 3.86
CA LEU A 505 -28.53 22.76 3.54
C LEU A 505 -27.11 23.35 3.57
N VAL A 506 -26.83 24.40 2.81
CA VAL A 506 -25.49 25.04 2.74
C VAL A 506 -24.99 25.45 4.12
N ASN A 507 -25.86 25.98 4.98
CA ASN A 507 -25.49 26.40 6.34
C ASN A 507 -25.13 25.22 7.26
N ASN A 508 -25.72 24.04 7.03
CA ASN A 508 -25.58 22.87 7.91
C ASN A 508 -24.77 21.69 7.31
N VAL A 509 -24.40 21.77 6.02
CA VAL A 509 -23.68 20.71 5.28
C VAL A 509 -22.38 20.33 5.98
N THR A 510 -21.62 21.30 6.48
CA THR A 510 -20.36 21.04 7.19
C THR A 510 -20.56 20.14 8.41
N GLY A 511 -21.59 20.43 9.23
CA GLY A 511 -21.91 19.63 10.40
C GLY A 511 -22.40 18.23 10.02
N LEU A 512 -23.27 18.15 9.00
CA LEU A 512 -23.81 16.87 8.51
C LEU A 512 -22.70 15.95 7.97
N LEU A 513 -21.79 16.49 7.16
CA LEU A 513 -20.66 15.75 6.58
C LEU A 513 -19.69 15.26 7.65
N LEU A 514 -19.42 16.06 8.69
CA LEU A 514 -18.58 15.67 9.80
C LEU A 514 -19.22 14.57 10.65
N ILE A 515 -20.52 14.68 10.93
CA ILE A 515 -21.30 13.64 11.61
C ILE A 515 -21.21 12.33 10.80
N ILE A 516 -21.51 12.35 9.51
CA ILE A 516 -21.44 11.16 8.65
C ILE A 516 -20.04 10.55 8.66
N ALA A 517 -18.98 11.35 8.49
CA ALA A 517 -17.61 10.87 8.51
C ALA A 517 -17.25 10.19 9.84
N VAL A 518 -17.66 10.77 10.98
CA VAL A 518 -17.43 10.18 12.30
C VAL A 518 -18.21 8.87 12.45
N PHE A 519 -19.50 8.84 12.10
CA PHE A 519 -20.35 7.65 12.23
C PHE A 519 -19.96 6.52 11.26
N VAL A 520 -19.28 6.81 10.15
CA VAL A 520 -18.79 5.80 9.20
C VAL A 520 -17.38 5.31 9.57
N ILE A 521 -16.46 6.23 9.83
CA ILE A 521 -15.03 5.90 10.00
C ILE A 521 -14.77 5.29 11.38
N VAL A 522 -15.34 5.86 12.45
CA VAL A 522 -15.03 5.43 13.83
C VAL A 522 -15.48 3.98 14.08
N PRO A 523 -16.72 3.57 13.80
CA PRO A 523 -17.13 2.17 13.98
C PRO A 523 -16.30 1.20 13.14
N SER A 524 -15.99 1.56 11.88
CA SER A 524 -15.17 0.74 10.99
C SER A 524 -13.74 0.55 11.49
N ALA A 525 -13.11 1.63 11.98
CA ALA A 525 -11.77 1.60 12.56
C ALA A 525 -11.73 0.80 13.88
N LEU A 526 -12.71 1.03 14.77
CA LEU A 526 -12.84 0.28 16.03
C LEU A 526 -13.07 -1.21 15.76
N TYR A 527 -13.92 -1.53 14.79
CA TYR A 527 -14.18 -2.89 14.36
C TYR A 527 -12.89 -3.57 13.86
N ALA A 528 -12.18 -2.95 12.90
CA ALA A 528 -10.93 -3.48 12.38
C ALA A 528 -9.86 -3.68 13.47
N ARG A 529 -9.75 -2.73 14.42
CA ARG A 529 -8.84 -2.84 15.57
C ARG A 529 -9.20 -4.03 16.47
N ASN A 530 -10.49 -4.24 16.74
CA ASN A 530 -10.97 -5.33 17.58
C ASN A 530 -10.85 -6.70 16.88
N VAL A 531 -11.13 -6.77 15.58
CA VAL A 531 -10.87 -7.96 14.76
C VAL A 531 -9.39 -8.33 14.84
N ARG A 532 -8.47 -7.38 14.65
CA ARG A 532 -7.04 -7.64 14.79
C ARG A 532 -6.66 -8.20 16.17
N LYS A 533 -7.19 -7.62 17.25
CA LYS A 533 -6.88 -8.06 18.61
C LYS A 533 -7.38 -9.47 18.91
N ARG A 534 -8.53 -9.86 18.34
CA ARG A 534 -9.21 -11.13 18.63
C ARG A 534 -8.84 -12.24 17.65
N MET A 535 -8.62 -11.92 16.38
CA MET A 535 -8.55 -12.89 15.29
C MET A 535 -7.16 -13.05 14.70
N ARG A 536 -6.19 -12.19 15.04
CA ARG A 536 -4.82 -12.34 14.54
C ARG A 536 -4.12 -13.46 15.32
N VAL A 537 -3.95 -14.59 14.65
CA VAL A 537 -3.06 -15.67 15.11
C VAL A 537 -1.64 -15.09 15.19
N LYS A 538 -0.96 -15.30 16.32
CA LYS A 538 0.40 -14.80 16.55
C LYS A 538 1.42 -15.56 15.71
#